data_AF-A0A924MSV9-F1
#
_entry.id   AF-A0A924MSV9-F1
#
_cell.length_a   1.000
_cell.length_b   1.000
_cell.length_c   1.000
_cell.angle_alpha   90.00
_cell.angle_beta   90.00
_cell.angle_gamma   90.00
#
_symmetry.space_group_name_H-M   'P 1'
#
loop_
_entity.id
_entity.type
_entity.pdbx_description
1 polymer ?
#
loop_
_entity_poly.entity_id
_entity_poly.type
_entity_poly.pdbx_seq_one_letter_code
_entity_poly.pdbx_strand_id
1 'polypeptide(L)'
;MSTLSYQAPFRSANPHALAAILEASETKRIIAATDIFDISGIKLWASNQPVSAALQRRLLDRQLRQPLESCLVAQDGVTSITLLD
;
A
#
# COMPACT_ATOMS: atom_id res chain seq x y z
N MET A 1 -11.07 -20.89 -19.34
CA MET A 1 -10.01 -20.15 -18.63
C MET A 1 -10.67 -19.39 -17.49
N SER A 2 -10.70 -19.98 -16.30
CA SER A 2 -11.37 -19.41 -15.14
C SER A 2 -10.44 -18.41 -14.46
N THR A 3 -10.71 -17.12 -14.62
CA THR A 3 -10.04 -16.09 -13.83
C THR A 3 -10.49 -16.22 -12.39
N LEU A 4 -9.62 -16.73 -11.51
CA LEU A 4 -9.82 -16.66 -10.07
C LEU A 4 -9.92 -15.17 -9.71
N SER A 5 -11.14 -14.71 -9.47
CA SER A 5 -11.40 -13.41 -8.84
C SER A 5 -10.76 -13.45 -7.47
N TYR A 6 -9.55 -12.91 -7.36
CA TYR A 6 -8.90 -12.64 -6.09
C TYR A 6 -9.73 -11.57 -5.37
N GLN A 7 -10.76 -12.04 -4.67
CA GLN A 7 -11.55 -11.22 -3.77
C GLN A 7 -10.66 -10.92 -2.57
N ALA A 8 -9.77 -9.92 -2.72
CA ALA A 8 -8.88 -9.49 -1.66
C ALA A 8 -9.74 -9.13 -0.43
N PRO A 9 -9.65 -9.87 0.69
CA PRO A 9 -10.40 -9.55 1.90
C PRO A 9 -9.88 -8.26 2.58
N PHE A 10 -8.80 -7.68 2.05
CA PHE A 10 -8.08 -6.52 2.57
C PHE A 10 -8.47 -5.20 1.86
N ARG A 11 -9.78 -4.94 1.69
CA ARG A 11 -10.27 -3.68 1.08
C ARG A 11 -10.13 -2.46 1.99
N SER A 12 -9.98 -2.67 3.30
CA SER A 12 -9.59 -1.63 4.25
C SER A 12 -8.13 -1.83 4.65
N ALA A 13 -7.39 -0.72 4.74
CA ALA A 13 -6.05 -0.75 5.31
C ALA A 13 -6.17 -1.17 6.79
N ASN A 14 -5.45 -2.21 7.19
CA ASN A 14 -5.36 -2.57 8.60
C ASN A 14 -4.62 -1.44 9.34
N PRO A 15 -5.24 -0.78 10.34
CA PRO A 15 -4.64 0.36 11.03
C PRO A 15 -3.33 -0.01 11.74
N HIS A 16 -3.19 -1.24 12.23
CA HIS A 16 -1.94 -1.71 12.86
C HIS A 16 -0.83 -1.89 11.82
N ALA A 17 -1.14 -2.47 10.66
CA ALA A 17 -0.17 -2.62 9.58
C ALA A 17 0.25 -1.24 9.03
N LEU A 18 -0.70 -0.33 8.89
CA LEU A 18 -0.44 1.04 8.46
C LEU A 18 0.47 1.79 9.45
N ALA A 19 0.27 1.62 10.75
CA ALA A 19 1.14 2.21 11.77
C ALA A 19 2.57 1.64 11.70
N ALA A 20 2.72 0.32 11.56
CA ALA A 20 4.02 -0.32 11.43
C ALA A 20 4.75 0.10 10.13
N ILE A 21 4.02 0.28 9.03
CA ILE A 21 4.57 0.80 7.77
C ILE A 21 4.98 2.27 7.94
N LEU A 22 4.20 3.09 8.64
CA LEU A 22 4.53 4.48 8.91
C LEU A 22 5.79 4.60 9.76
N GLU A 23 5.91 3.81 10.83
CA GLU A 23 7.11 3.73 11.68
C GLU A 23 8.33 3.25 10.87
N ALA A 24 8.15 2.19 10.07
CA ALA A 24 9.20 1.74 9.17
C ALA A 24 9.59 2.81 8.14
N SER A 25 8.66 3.68 7.73
CA SER A 25 8.93 4.78 6.80
C SER A 25 9.83 5.88 7.38
N GLU A 26 9.96 5.96 8.71
CA GLU A 26 10.87 6.89 9.39
C GLU A 26 12.34 6.48 9.20
N THR A 27 12.60 5.19 9.06
CA THR A 27 13.96 4.63 8.95
C THR A 27 14.28 4.10 7.55
N LYS A 28 13.26 3.70 6.78
CA LYS A 28 13.38 3.13 5.44
C LYS A 28 12.50 3.90 4.48
N ARG A 29 12.95 4.11 3.26
CA ARG A 29 12.17 4.86 2.28
C ARG A 29 11.07 3.97 1.68
N ILE A 30 9.84 4.10 2.17
CA ILE A 30 8.66 3.39 1.65
C ILE A 30 7.87 4.32 0.73
N ILE A 31 7.65 3.91 -0.51
CA ILE A 31 6.98 4.68 -1.55
C ILE A 31 5.76 3.92 -2.09
N ALA A 32 4.82 4.65 -2.69
CA ALA A 32 3.76 4.04 -3.48
C ALA A 32 4.34 3.52 -4.81
N ALA A 33 4.26 2.21 -5.05
CA ALA A 33 4.67 1.60 -6.31
C ALA A 33 3.77 2.03 -7.47
N THR A 34 2.47 2.17 -7.20
CA THR A 34 1.45 2.59 -8.16
C THR A 34 0.58 3.70 -7.58
N ASP A 35 -0.18 4.38 -8.43
CA ASP A 35 -1.20 5.32 -7.97
C ASP A 35 -2.23 4.58 -7.09
N ILE A 36 -2.57 5.17 -5.95
CA ILE A 36 -3.52 4.60 -4.99
C ILE A 36 -4.89 5.23 -5.25
N PHE A 37 -5.89 4.39 -5.44
CA PHE A 37 -7.27 4.80 -5.71
C PHE A 37 -8.23 4.29 -4.63
N ASP A 38 -9.21 5.13 -4.32
CA ASP A 38 -10.41 4.77 -3.56
C ASP A 38 -11.31 3.81 -4.38
N ILE A 39 -12.24 3.13 -3.72
CA ILE A 39 -13.23 2.23 -4.34
C ILE A 39 -14.05 2.88 -5.47
N SER A 40 -14.32 4.18 -5.37
CA SER A 40 -15.01 5.06 -6.32
C SER A 40 -14.09 5.50 -7.48
N GLY A 41 -12.80 5.13 -7.47
CA GLY A 41 -11.84 5.47 -8.52
C GLY A 41 -11.17 6.83 -8.37
N ILE A 42 -11.35 7.52 -7.23
CA ILE A 42 -10.66 8.78 -6.94
C ILE A 42 -9.21 8.48 -6.57
N LYS A 43 -8.26 9.18 -7.21
CA LYS A 43 -6.83 9.08 -6.87
C LYS A 43 -6.57 9.71 -5.50
N LEU A 44 -6.18 8.89 -4.54
CA LEU A 44 -5.84 9.31 -3.18
C LEU A 44 -4.37 9.67 -3.05
N TRP A 45 -3.49 8.96 -3.76
CA TRP A 45 -2.04 9.12 -3.69
C TRP A 45 -1.39 8.84 -5.04
N ALA A 46 -0.30 9.53 -5.33
CA ALA A 46 0.48 9.29 -6.54
C ALA A 46 1.56 8.24 -6.32
N SER A 47 1.87 7.49 -7.37
CA SER A 47 3.06 6.65 -7.45
C SER A 47 4.34 7.45 -7.19
N ASN A 48 5.36 6.75 -6.70
CA ASN A 48 6.66 7.29 -6.26
C ASN A 48 6.62 8.33 -5.13
N GLN A 49 5.45 8.61 -4.55
CA GLN A 49 5.37 9.42 -3.35
C GLN A 49 5.63 8.58 -2.10
N PRO A 50 6.39 9.10 -1.12
CA PRO A 50 6.62 8.41 0.13
C PRO A 50 5.32 8.25 0.94
N VAL A 51 5.29 7.20 1.77
CA VAL A 51 4.24 7.04 2.78
C VAL A 51 4.36 8.18 3.79
N SER A 52 3.22 8.73 4.19
CA SER A 52 3.16 9.84 5.14
C SER A 52 1.87 9.80 5.96
N ALA A 53 1.82 10.60 7.04
CA ALA A 53 0.61 10.77 7.85
C ALA A 53 -0.60 11.26 7.02
N ALA A 54 -0.35 12.02 5.94
CA ALA A 54 -1.42 12.46 5.03
C ALA A 54 -2.03 11.29 4.24
N LEU A 55 -1.22 10.31 3.82
CA LEU A 55 -1.73 9.07 3.24
C LEU A 55 -2.53 8.28 4.27
N GLN A 56 -2.00 8.12 5.49
CA GLN A 56 -2.70 7.44 6.57
C GLN A 56 -4.09 8.04 6.83
N ARG A 57 -4.19 9.37 6.92
CA ARG A 57 -5.48 10.05 7.14
C ARG A 57 -6.48 9.77 6.02
N ARG A 58 -6.03 9.73 4.76
CA ARG A 58 -6.90 9.40 3.61
C ARG A 58 -7.40 7.96 3.67
N LEU A 59 -6.56 7.03 4.13
CA LEU A 59 -6.91 5.62 4.28
C LEU A 59 -7.88 5.34 5.43
N LEU A 60 -7.90 6.18 6.46
CA LEU A 60 -8.90 6.11 7.53
C LEU A 60 -10.28 6.58 7.09
N ASP A 61 -10.34 7.51 6.12
CA ASP A 61 -11.58 8.10 5.61
C ASP A 61 -12.18 7.30 4.43
N ARG A 62 -11.34 6.54 3.71
CA ARG A 62 -11.68 5.96 2.40
C ARG A 62 -11.30 4.49 2.30
N GLN A 63 -12.17 3.69 1.70
CA GLN A 63 -11.84 2.31 1.32
C GLN A 63 -11.04 2.28 0.03
N LEU A 64 -10.02 1.43 0.00
CA LEU A 64 -9.17 1.29 -1.16
C LEU A 64 -9.77 0.33 -2.18
N ARG A 65 -9.52 0.60 -3.46
CA ARG A 65 -9.84 -0.32 -4.55
C ARG A 65 -8.96 -1.58 -4.51
N GLN A 66 -7.69 -1.42 -4.14
CA GLN A 66 -6.70 -2.48 -4.04
C GLN A 66 -6.08 -2.46 -2.63
N PRO A 67 -5.65 -3.62 -2.10
CA PRO A 67 -5.06 -3.66 -0.77
C PRO A 67 -3.79 -2.81 -0.69
N LEU A 68 -3.61 -2.10 0.43
CA LEU A 68 -2.52 -1.14 0.61
C LEU A 68 -1.14 -1.78 0.36
N GLU A 69 -0.94 -3.00 0.83
CA GLU A 69 0.30 -3.77 0.65
C GLU A 69 0.69 -4.02 -0.80
N SER A 70 -0.28 -4.11 -1.73
CA SER A 70 0.01 -4.26 -3.16
C SER A 70 0.43 -2.93 -3.81
N CYS A 71 0.09 -1.81 -3.19
CA CYS A 71 0.39 -0.48 -3.71
C CYS A 71 1.69 0.12 -3.14
N LEU A 72 2.26 -0.46 -2.09
CA LEU A 72 3.44 0.06 -1.41
C LEU A 72 4.68 -0.80 -1.66
N VAL A 73 5.83 -0.15 -1.79
CA VAL A 73 7.13 -0.79 -1.91
C VAL A 73 8.14 -0.03 -1.06
N ALA A 74 8.98 -0.77 -0.34
CA ALA A 74 10.15 -0.18 0.28
C ALA A 74 11.24 -0.04 -0.80
N GLN A 75 11.67 1.19 -1.10
CA GLN A 75 12.68 1.49 -2.11
C GLN A 75 14.04 0.83 -1.77
N ASP A 76 14.30 0.62 -0.48
CA ASP A 76 15.47 -0.12 0.05
C ASP A 76 15.08 -1.46 0.69
N GLY A 77 13.82 -1.88 0.60
CA GLY A 77 13.38 -3.15 1.19
C GLY A 77 13.69 -4.30 0.26
N VAL A 78 14.23 -5.39 0.82
CA VAL A 78 14.43 -6.67 0.13
C VAL A 78 13.14 -7.03 -0.59
N THR A 79 13.15 -6.88 -1.91
CA THR A 79 12.07 -7.39 -2.75
C THR A 79 12.14 -8.90 -2.65
N SER A 80 11.01 -9.60 -2.48
CA SER A 80 10.93 -11.05 -2.26
C SER A 80 11.52 -11.93 -3.39
N ILE A 81 12.22 -11.32 -4.36
CA ILE A 81 12.89 -11.95 -5.50
C ILE A 81 14.32 -12.43 -5.14
N THR A 82 14.86 -12.08 -3.97
CA THR A 82 16.20 -12.55 -3.57
C THR A 82 16.17 -13.30 -2.23
N LEU A 83 15.52 -14.46 -2.23
CA LEU A 83 15.93 -15.59 -1.41
C LEU A 83 16.38 -16.69 -2.37
N LEU A 84 17.55 -16.48 -2.98
CA LEU A 84 18.30 -17.54 -3.65
C LEU A 84 19.36 -18.01 -2.66
N ASP A 85 19.06 -19.17 -2.06
CA ASP A 85 19.87 -20.07 -1.22
C ASP A 85 20.45 -19.53 0.11
#